data_AF-A0A0G4MWP9-F1
#
_entry.id   AF-A0A0G4MWP9-F1
#
_cell.length_a   1.000
_cell.length_b   1.000
_cell.length_c   1.000
_cell.angle_alpha   90.00
_cell.angle_beta   90.00
_cell.angle_gamma   90.00
#
_symmetry.space_group_name_H-M   'P 1'
#
loop_
_entity.id
_entity.type
_entity.pdbx_description
1 polymer ?
#
loop_
_entity_poly.entity_id
_entity_poly.type
_entity_poly.pdbx_seq_one_letter_code
_entity_poly.pdbx_strand_id
1 'polypeptide(L)'
;MCGIFACHRHPDVEKFKPTALKLAKAVRHRGPDWSGSIIANNTILCHERLCIVGVESGAQPLTSTDENIAALEVAKFLGTKHHVMTFTIEDGLNALSDVIYHLESYDVTTIRASTPMYLLSRKIKAMGIKMVLSGEGSDEEFGGYLYFHGAPDKKALHEETVRRVKNLHLSDCLRANKSTSAWGLEARVPFLDKEFLEVAMNIDPQEKMITKERLEKYIVRKAFDTSDDPSAEPYLPEKILWRQKEQFSDGVGYGWIDALKDNAEKHVTDEMMKNPKPEWGNDIPDSKEAYWYRTMFDEHFPASCASTVVRWTPTWSKQTDPSGRAIAIHEQKYETA
;
A
#
# COMPACT_ATOMS: atom_id res chain seq x y z
N MET A 1 -3.84 -2.87 15.20
CA MET A 1 -3.83 -2.84 16.69
C MET A 1 -5.24 -3.13 17.16
N CYS A 2 -5.45 -4.21 17.93
CA CYS A 2 -6.75 -4.60 18.47
C CYS A 2 -7.11 -3.78 19.71
N GLY A 3 -8.40 -3.53 19.96
CA GLY A 3 -8.86 -3.06 21.26
C GLY A 3 -8.72 -4.19 22.27
N ILE A 4 -8.11 -3.94 23.44
CA ILE A 4 -7.99 -4.93 24.52
C ILE A 4 -8.51 -4.30 25.81
N PHE A 5 -9.39 -5.02 26.49
CA PHE A 5 -9.84 -4.73 27.85
C PHE A 5 -9.43 -5.90 28.74
N ALA A 6 -8.78 -5.64 29.87
CA ALA A 6 -8.40 -6.68 30.82
C ALA A 6 -8.80 -6.28 32.24
N CYS A 7 -9.29 -7.26 33.00
CA CYS A 7 -9.51 -7.14 34.44
C CYS A 7 -8.80 -8.29 35.15
N HIS A 8 -7.76 -7.96 35.92
CA HIS A 8 -6.90 -8.92 36.60
C HIS A 8 -7.39 -9.20 38.02
N ARG A 9 -7.43 -10.49 38.41
CA ARG A 9 -7.81 -10.97 39.76
C ARG A 9 -9.17 -10.45 40.28
N HIS A 10 -10.19 -10.41 39.43
CA HIS A 10 -11.54 -10.08 39.86
C HIS A 10 -12.06 -11.13 40.87
N PRO A 11 -12.64 -10.74 42.02
CA PRO A 11 -13.09 -11.67 43.06
C PRO A 11 -14.10 -12.73 42.57
N ASP A 12 -14.90 -12.38 41.58
CA ASP A 12 -15.85 -13.26 40.90
C ASP A 12 -15.87 -12.90 39.40
N VAL A 13 -14.92 -13.44 38.64
CA VAL A 13 -14.70 -13.06 37.23
C VAL A 13 -15.84 -13.52 36.32
N GLU A 14 -16.49 -14.63 36.65
CA GLU A 14 -17.62 -15.16 35.89
C GLU A 14 -18.84 -14.24 36.00
N LYS A 15 -19.16 -13.77 37.21
CA LYS A 15 -20.24 -12.78 37.41
C LYS A 15 -19.90 -11.41 36.80
N PHE A 16 -18.62 -11.07 36.70
CA PHE A 16 -18.16 -9.80 36.11
C PHE A 16 -18.12 -9.81 34.57
N LYS A 17 -18.08 -10.98 33.94
CA LYS A 17 -17.99 -11.13 32.48
C LYS A 17 -18.95 -10.25 31.68
N PRO A 18 -20.26 -10.12 32.00
CA PRO A 18 -21.15 -9.23 31.27
C PRO A 18 -20.73 -7.75 31.32
N THR A 19 -20.21 -7.30 32.46
CA THR A 19 -19.67 -5.94 32.64
C THR A 19 -18.38 -5.76 31.85
N ALA A 20 -17.47 -6.74 31.90
CA ALA A 20 -16.24 -6.74 31.11
C ALA A 20 -16.52 -6.64 29.60
N LEU A 21 -17.51 -7.39 29.09
CA LEU A 21 -17.93 -7.31 27.69
C LEU A 21 -18.54 -5.94 27.34
N LYS A 22 -19.30 -5.32 28.26
CA LYS A 22 -19.82 -3.96 28.08
C LYS A 22 -18.68 -2.92 28.02
N LEU A 23 -17.65 -3.08 28.84
CA LEU A 23 -16.46 -2.22 28.85
C LEU A 23 -15.61 -2.43 27.59
N ALA A 24 -15.45 -3.68 27.12
CA ALA A 24 -14.81 -3.99 25.85
C ALA A 24 -15.53 -3.30 24.67
N LYS A 25 -16.87 -3.26 24.68
CA LYS A 25 -17.66 -2.53 23.67
C LYS A 25 -17.36 -1.02 23.63
N ALA A 26 -16.92 -0.41 24.74
CA ALA A 26 -16.53 1.01 24.73
C ALA A 26 -15.27 1.26 23.88
N VAL A 27 -14.39 0.26 23.78
CA VAL A 27 -13.20 0.28 22.90
C VAL A 27 -13.42 -0.39 21.55
N ARG A 28 -14.67 -0.74 21.20
CA ARG A 28 -15.04 -1.37 19.91
C ARG A 28 -14.59 -0.57 18.69
N HIS A 29 -14.48 0.75 18.81
CA HIS A 29 -13.94 1.62 17.76
C HIS A 29 -12.48 1.30 17.38
N ARG A 30 -11.75 0.49 18.17
CA ARG A 30 -10.38 0.03 17.92
C ARG A 30 -10.30 -1.37 17.26
N GLY A 31 -11.43 -2.00 16.96
CA GLY A 31 -11.50 -3.31 16.30
C GLY A 31 -12.94 -3.80 16.15
N PRO A 32 -13.78 -3.12 15.36
CA PRO A 32 -15.24 -3.28 15.41
C PRO A 32 -15.77 -4.61 14.83
N ASP A 33 -14.89 -5.41 14.27
CA ASP A 33 -15.23 -6.46 13.31
C ASP A 33 -15.32 -7.85 13.93
N TRP A 34 -14.65 -8.07 15.06
CA TRP A 34 -14.78 -9.30 15.83
C TRP A 34 -14.48 -9.07 17.31
N SER A 35 -15.26 -9.68 18.19
CA SER A 35 -15.08 -9.58 19.64
C SER A 35 -14.78 -10.96 20.23
N GLY A 36 -13.78 -11.04 21.11
CA GLY A 36 -13.45 -12.24 21.85
C GLY A 36 -13.31 -11.99 23.34
N SER A 37 -13.43 -13.04 24.13
CA SER A 37 -13.10 -13.00 25.56
C SER A 37 -12.57 -14.34 26.04
N ILE A 38 -11.55 -14.31 26.89
CA ILE A 38 -11.04 -15.47 27.60
C ILE A 38 -10.96 -15.16 29.10
N ILE A 39 -11.37 -16.14 29.91
CA ILE A 39 -11.15 -16.13 31.36
C ILE A 39 -10.04 -17.13 31.66
N ALA A 40 -9.01 -16.67 32.38
CA ALA A 40 -7.93 -17.50 32.87
C ALA A 40 -7.74 -17.20 34.37
N ASN A 41 -7.96 -18.21 35.22
CA ASN A 41 -8.07 -18.05 36.67
C ASN A 41 -9.11 -16.96 37.00
N ASN A 42 -8.73 -15.96 37.81
CA ASN A 42 -9.58 -14.82 38.16
C ASN A 42 -9.34 -13.60 37.24
N THR A 43 -8.83 -13.79 36.03
CA THR A 43 -8.56 -12.71 35.07
C THR A 43 -9.44 -12.88 33.83
N ILE A 44 -10.04 -11.79 33.36
CA ILE A 44 -10.71 -11.77 32.07
C ILE A 44 -9.98 -10.82 31.12
N LEU A 45 -9.73 -11.30 29.91
CA LEU A 45 -9.26 -10.51 28.79
C LEU A 45 -10.34 -10.53 27.71
N CYS A 46 -10.78 -9.35 27.29
CA CYS A 46 -11.67 -9.15 26.16
C CYS A 46 -10.90 -8.41 25.07
N HIS A 47 -11.19 -8.72 23.81
CA HIS A 47 -10.59 -7.98 22.71
C HIS A 47 -11.58 -7.74 21.58
N GLU A 48 -11.25 -6.72 20.79
CA GLU A 48 -11.95 -6.23 19.60
C GLU A 48 -10.91 -6.23 18.46
N ARG A 49 -11.10 -7.07 17.43
CA ARG A 49 -10.15 -7.30 16.32
C ARG A 49 -10.63 -6.59 15.04
N LEU A 50 -9.66 -6.09 14.27
CA LEU A 50 -9.87 -5.42 12.97
C LEU A 50 -10.22 -6.41 11.85
N CYS A 51 -11.04 -5.96 10.90
CA CYS A 51 -11.26 -6.58 9.59
C CYS A 51 -10.15 -6.22 8.59
N ILE A 52 -10.10 -6.96 7.48
CA ILE A 52 -9.36 -6.58 6.29
C ILE A 52 -10.33 -5.86 5.34
N VAL A 53 -10.00 -4.65 4.93
CA VAL A 53 -10.79 -3.88 3.95
C VAL A 53 -10.01 -3.77 2.64
N GLY A 54 -10.66 -4.08 1.51
CA GLY A 54 -10.08 -4.03 0.17
C GLY A 54 -11.09 -3.54 -0.89
N VAL A 55 -10.61 -3.33 -2.11
CA VAL A 55 -11.40 -2.89 -3.28
C VAL A 55 -11.78 -4.11 -4.17
N GLU A 56 -12.96 -4.10 -4.79
CA GLU A 56 -13.55 -5.13 -5.67
C GLU A 56 -13.23 -4.90 -7.15
N SER A 57 -13.39 -3.65 -7.62
CA SER A 57 -13.10 -3.23 -9.00
C SER A 57 -11.90 -2.30 -9.10
N GLY A 58 -11.25 -2.03 -7.97
CA GLY A 58 -9.82 -1.77 -8.02
C GLY A 58 -9.15 -3.12 -8.13
N ALA A 59 -8.72 -3.52 -9.32
CA ALA A 59 -7.91 -4.70 -9.52
C ALA A 59 -6.50 -4.50 -8.92
N GLN A 60 -6.40 -4.36 -7.59
CA GLN A 60 -5.27 -4.78 -6.73
C GLN A 60 -4.98 -6.20 -7.12
N PRO A 61 -3.97 -6.38 -8.00
CA PRO A 61 -4.12 -7.13 -9.23
C PRO A 61 -4.14 -8.58 -8.84
N LEU A 62 -5.32 -9.16 -8.84
CA LEU A 62 -5.50 -10.52 -8.41
C LEU A 62 -6.49 -11.17 -9.36
N THR A 63 -5.97 -11.47 -10.55
CA THR A 63 -6.55 -12.45 -11.44
C THR A 63 -5.49 -13.51 -11.70
N SER A 64 -5.68 -14.71 -11.14
CA SER A 64 -5.34 -15.90 -11.91
C SER A 64 -6.42 -16.09 -12.98
N THR A 65 -6.22 -17.04 -13.89
CA THR A 65 -7.17 -17.49 -14.92
C THR A 65 -8.58 -17.83 -14.42
N ASP A 66 -8.80 -17.84 -13.10
CA ASP A 66 -9.97 -18.42 -12.43
C ASP A 66 -10.74 -17.40 -11.55
N GLU A 67 -10.60 -16.09 -11.79
CA GLU A 67 -11.38 -15.00 -11.12
C GLU A 67 -11.27 -14.94 -9.57
N ASN A 68 -10.25 -15.56 -8.96
CA ASN A 68 -10.09 -15.58 -7.50
C ASN A 68 -9.15 -14.46 -6.99
N ILE A 69 -9.71 -13.49 -6.26
CA ILE A 69 -9.01 -12.35 -5.65
C ILE A 69 -8.16 -12.84 -4.45
N ALA A 70 -6.82 -12.79 -4.50
CA ALA A 70 -5.99 -13.17 -3.34
C ALA A 70 -6.30 -12.42 -2.04
N ALA A 71 -6.85 -11.20 -2.06
CA ALA A 71 -7.33 -10.55 -0.85
C ALA A 71 -8.51 -11.30 -0.22
N LEU A 72 -9.42 -11.85 -1.05
CA LEU A 72 -10.47 -12.78 -0.59
C LEU A 72 -9.87 -14.08 -0.08
N GLU A 73 -8.85 -14.60 -0.74
CA GLU A 73 -8.20 -15.83 -0.32
C GLU A 73 -7.52 -15.68 1.05
N VAL A 74 -6.72 -14.62 1.22
CA VAL A 74 -6.10 -14.27 2.49
C VAL A 74 -7.18 -14.04 3.55
N ALA A 75 -8.26 -13.34 3.21
CA ALA A 75 -9.34 -13.10 4.16
C ALA A 75 -10.07 -14.38 4.58
N LYS A 76 -10.31 -15.31 3.64
CA LYS A 76 -10.89 -16.63 3.90
C LYS A 76 -9.95 -17.46 4.77
N PHE A 77 -8.67 -17.47 4.45
CA PHE A 77 -7.64 -18.19 5.21
C PHE A 77 -7.54 -17.67 6.65
N LEU A 78 -7.49 -16.35 6.83
CA LEU A 78 -7.37 -15.71 8.15
C LEU A 78 -8.69 -15.62 8.94
N GLY A 79 -9.81 -16.05 8.34
CA GLY A 79 -11.14 -15.96 8.94
C GLY A 79 -11.58 -14.51 9.22
N THR A 80 -11.12 -13.54 8.44
CA THR A 80 -11.46 -12.13 8.63
C THR A 80 -12.73 -11.77 7.89
N LYS A 81 -13.55 -10.89 8.48
CA LYS A 81 -14.60 -10.23 7.73
C LYS A 81 -13.95 -9.41 6.62
N HIS A 82 -14.28 -9.70 5.36
CA HIS A 82 -13.74 -8.98 4.22
C HIS A 82 -14.78 -8.03 3.65
N HIS A 83 -14.38 -6.79 3.44
CA HIS A 83 -15.19 -5.79 2.77
C HIS A 83 -14.59 -5.50 1.41
N VAL A 84 -15.39 -5.76 0.38
CA VAL A 84 -15.04 -5.70 -1.02
C VAL A 84 -15.66 -4.42 -1.57
N MET A 85 -14.84 -3.50 -2.11
CA MET A 85 -15.29 -2.15 -2.47
C MET A 85 -14.99 -1.78 -3.93
N THR A 86 -15.98 -1.62 -4.81
CA THR A 86 -15.71 -1.18 -6.20
C THR A 86 -15.46 0.33 -6.34
N PHE A 87 -14.71 0.76 -7.34
CA PHE A 87 -14.88 2.10 -7.96
C PHE A 87 -14.80 1.98 -9.49
N THR A 88 -15.50 2.86 -10.21
CA THR A 88 -15.48 2.91 -11.66
C THR A 88 -14.31 3.76 -12.16
N ILE A 89 -13.91 3.60 -13.43
CA ILE A 89 -12.91 4.49 -14.05
C ILE A 89 -13.36 5.95 -13.93
N GLU A 90 -14.65 6.23 -14.14
CA GLU A 90 -15.24 7.55 -14.00
C GLU A 90 -15.11 8.10 -12.56
N ASP A 91 -15.37 7.29 -11.52
CA ASP A 91 -15.12 7.68 -10.13
C ASP A 91 -13.66 8.10 -9.91
N GLY A 92 -12.71 7.36 -10.51
CA GLY A 92 -11.29 7.65 -10.44
C GLY A 92 -10.93 8.97 -11.13
N LEU A 93 -11.40 9.15 -12.37
CA LEU A 93 -11.14 10.35 -13.16
C LEU A 93 -11.73 11.61 -12.51
N ASN A 94 -12.96 11.52 -12.00
CA ASN A 94 -13.63 12.64 -11.32
C ASN A 94 -12.95 13.00 -9.99
N ALA A 95 -12.24 12.08 -9.36
CA ALA A 95 -11.53 12.32 -8.11
C ALA A 95 -10.13 12.92 -8.30
N LEU A 96 -9.58 12.98 -9.53
CA LEU A 96 -8.18 13.37 -9.76
C LEU A 96 -7.82 14.75 -9.19
N SER A 97 -8.68 15.74 -9.42
CA SER A 97 -8.44 17.11 -8.93
C SER A 97 -8.39 17.15 -7.39
N ASP A 98 -9.34 16.50 -6.71
CA ASP A 98 -9.36 16.38 -5.25
C ASP A 98 -8.14 15.59 -4.72
N VAL A 99 -7.75 14.53 -5.42
CA VAL A 99 -6.58 13.71 -5.05
C VAL A 99 -5.31 14.57 -5.14
N ILE A 100 -5.12 15.32 -6.21
CA ILE A 100 -3.98 16.22 -6.39
C ILE A 100 -3.97 17.31 -5.32
N TYR A 101 -5.13 17.91 -5.03
CA TYR A 101 -5.27 18.86 -3.92
C TYR A 101 -4.86 18.24 -2.59
N HIS A 102 -5.37 17.04 -2.26
CA HIS A 102 -5.05 16.40 -1.00
C HIS A 102 -3.60 15.94 -0.90
N LEU A 103 -2.97 15.51 -2.00
CA LEU A 103 -1.57 15.07 -2.01
C LEU A 103 -0.59 16.24 -2.01
N GLU A 104 -0.97 17.38 -2.59
CA GLU A 104 -0.07 18.49 -2.93
C GLU A 104 1.09 18.01 -3.82
N SER A 105 0.77 17.19 -4.84
CA SER A 105 1.76 16.62 -5.75
C SER A 105 1.20 16.42 -7.15
N TYR A 106 2.06 16.54 -8.16
CA TYR A 106 1.81 16.19 -9.57
C TYR A 106 2.65 14.99 -10.04
N ASP A 107 3.26 14.24 -9.12
CA ASP A 107 4.01 13.02 -9.46
C ASP A 107 3.05 11.92 -9.97
N VAL A 108 3.34 11.40 -11.17
CA VAL A 108 2.49 10.42 -11.87
C VAL A 108 2.31 9.15 -11.06
N THR A 109 3.40 8.58 -10.53
CA THR A 109 3.37 7.33 -9.74
C THR A 109 2.49 7.50 -8.50
N THR A 110 2.70 8.61 -7.80
CA THR A 110 1.99 8.95 -6.57
C THR A 110 0.50 9.13 -6.85
N ILE A 111 0.11 9.90 -7.87
CA ILE A 111 -1.31 10.12 -8.20
C ILE A 111 -2.00 8.82 -8.63
N ARG A 112 -1.38 8.05 -9.55
CA ARG A 112 -1.90 6.75 -10.02
C ARG A 112 -2.25 5.82 -8.87
N ALA A 113 -1.37 5.72 -7.87
CA ALA A 113 -1.56 4.86 -6.69
C ALA A 113 -2.45 5.49 -5.60
N SER A 114 -2.55 6.82 -5.53
CA SER A 114 -3.31 7.51 -4.48
C SER A 114 -4.80 7.57 -4.76
N THR A 115 -5.23 7.75 -6.01
CA THR A 115 -6.66 7.85 -6.36
C THR A 115 -7.47 6.66 -5.82
N PRO A 116 -7.02 5.40 -5.99
CA PRO A 116 -7.76 4.25 -5.49
C PRO A 116 -7.73 4.17 -3.97
N MET A 117 -6.63 4.54 -3.33
CA MET A 117 -6.51 4.63 -1.88
C MET A 117 -7.42 5.70 -1.28
N TYR A 118 -7.53 6.85 -1.94
CA TYR A 118 -8.44 7.94 -1.57
C TYR A 118 -9.90 7.48 -1.61
N LEU A 119 -10.32 6.86 -2.73
CA LEU A 119 -11.68 6.34 -2.89
C LEU A 119 -12.00 5.21 -1.90
N LEU A 120 -11.04 4.32 -1.66
CA LEU A 120 -11.14 3.25 -0.65
C LEU A 120 -11.30 3.84 0.75
N SER A 121 -10.52 4.86 1.09
CA SER A 121 -10.56 5.54 2.39
C SER A 121 -11.91 6.18 2.68
N ARG A 122 -12.53 6.80 1.67
CA ARG A 122 -13.90 7.34 1.75
C ARG A 122 -14.90 6.27 2.20
N LYS A 123 -14.83 5.09 1.58
CA LYS A 123 -15.74 3.99 1.88
C LYS A 123 -15.46 3.35 3.24
N ILE A 124 -14.19 3.18 3.62
CA ILE A 124 -13.78 2.72 4.96
C ILE A 124 -14.35 3.66 6.03
N LYS A 125 -14.21 4.97 5.82
CA LYS A 125 -14.74 5.98 6.73
C LYS A 125 -16.26 5.89 6.87
N ALA A 126 -16.98 5.71 5.76
CA ALA A 126 -18.44 5.59 5.75
C ALA A 126 -18.93 4.37 6.57
N MET A 127 -18.11 3.33 6.72
CA MET A 127 -18.39 2.19 7.60
C MET A 127 -18.14 2.48 9.09
N GLY A 128 -17.66 3.68 9.44
CA GLY A 128 -17.35 4.08 10.81
C GLY A 128 -15.94 3.67 11.28
N ILE A 129 -15.13 3.07 10.41
CA ILE A 129 -13.73 2.73 10.71
C ILE A 129 -12.89 4.01 10.71
N LYS A 130 -12.02 4.15 11.71
CA LYS A 130 -11.20 5.34 11.92
C LYS A 130 -9.70 5.09 11.82
N MET A 131 -9.27 3.82 11.76
CA MET A 131 -7.86 3.45 11.64
C MET A 131 -7.70 2.15 10.84
N VAL A 132 -6.68 2.08 10.01
CA VAL A 132 -6.25 0.89 9.25
C VAL A 132 -4.75 0.66 9.39
N LEU A 133 -4.33 -0.61 9.27
CA LEU A 133 -2.93 -0.97 9.10
C LEU A 133 -2.63 -1.10 7.60
N SER A 134 -1.50 -0.56 7.16
CA SER A 134 -1.01 -0.67 5.78
C SER A 134 0.40 -1.29 5.76
N GLY A 135 0.76 -1.88 4.62
CA GLY A 135 2.04 -2.56 4.39
C GLY A 135 3.15 -1.66 3.83
N GLU A 136 2.96 -0.34 3.78
CA GLU A 136 3.98 0.60 3.27
C GLU A 136 5.28 0.52 4.08
N GLY A 137 6.42 0.74 3.40
CA GLY A 137 7.76 0.60 3.96
C GLY A 137 8.40 -0.76 3.68
N SER A 138 7.58 -1.80 3.51
CA SER A 138 8.06 -3.17 3.32
C SER A 138 8.94 -3.33 2.05
N ASP A 139 8.59 -2.65 0.96
CA ASP A 139 9.35 -2.78 -0.29
C ASP A 139 10.65 -1.96 -0.23
N GLU A 140 10.65 -0.83 0.46
CA GLU A 140 11.81 0.03 0.66
C GLU A 140 12.84 -0.61 1.59
N GLU A 141 12.40 -1.30 2.64
CA GLU A 141 13.27 -1.94 3.61
C GLU A 141 13.92 -3.22 3.06
N PHE A 142 13.17 -4.01 2.27
CA PHE A 142 13.55 -5.36 1.88
C PHE A 142 13.83 -5.54 0.38
N GLY A 143 13.88 -4.44 -0.39
CA GLY A 143 14.18 -4.51 -1.82
C GLY A 143 13.04 -5.15 -2.63
N GLY A 144 11.80 -4.74 -2.38
CA GLY A 144 10.61 -5.36 -2.97
C GLY A 144 10.25 -4.89 -4.38
N TYR A 145 10.73 -3.72 -4.81
CA TYR A 145 10.45 -3.23 -6.16
C TYR A 145 11.17 -4.07 -7.21
N LEU A 146 10.52 -4.36 -8.34
CA LEU A 146 11.10 -5.20 -9.40
C LEU A 146 12.42 -4.65 -9.97
N TYR A 147 12.69 -3.34 -9.90
CA TYR A 147 13.97 -2.80 -10.34
C TYR A 147 15.15 -3.22 -9.44
N PHE A 148 14.92 -3.70 -8.20
CA PHE A 148 15.97 -4.25 -7.33
C PHE A 148 16.63 -5.51 -7.89
N HIS A 149 15.99 -6.21 -8.85
CA HIS A 149 16.66 -7.28 -9.59
C HIS A 149 17.87 -6.78 -10.39
N GLY A 150 17.91 -5.49 -10.72
CA GLY A 150 19.04 -4.84 -11.38
C GLY A 150 20.14 -4.36 -10.43
N ALA A 151 20.04 -4.63 -9.12
CA ALA A 151 21.07 -4.25 -8.14
C ALA A 151 22.39 -4.99 -8.44
N PRO A 152 23.51 -4.28 -8.64
CA PRO A 152 24.77 -4.94 -9.04
C PRO A 152 25.41 -5.75 -7.92
N ASP A 153 25.24 -5.32 -6.66
CA ASP A 153 25.77 -5.99 -5.48
C ASP A 153 24.97 -5.60 -4.21
N LYS A 154 25.31 -6.27 -3.10
CA LYS A 154 24.63 -6.06 -1.80
C LYS A 154 24.81 -4.65 -1.24
N LYS A 155 25.92 -3.97 -1.57
CA LYS A 155 26.19 -2.62 -1.10
C LYS A 155 25.28 -1.63 -1.83
N ALA A 156 25.18 -1.74 -3.16
CA ALA A 156 24.29 -0.92 -3.97
C ALA A 156 22.81 -1.15 -3.60
N LEU A 157 22.41 -2.40 -3.31
CA LEU A 157 21.07 -2.70 -2.77
C LEU A 157 20.83 -1.94 -1.46
N HIS A 158 21.76 -2.02 -0.51
CA HIS A 158 21.61 -1.36 0.79
C HIS A 158 21.57 0.17 0.69
N GLU A 159 22.45 0.77 -0.13
CA GLU A 159 22.45 2.22 -0.36
C GLU A 159 21.11 2.69 -0.93
N GLU A 160 20.54 1.92 -1.85
CA GLU A 160 19.21 2.21 -2.42
C GLU A 160 18.08 2.02 -1.40
N THR A 161 18.07 0.94 -0.61
CA THR A 161 17.03 0.76 0.43
C THR A 161 17.09 1.87 1.49
N VAL A 162 18.29 2.25 1.93
CA VAL A 162 18.49 3.39 2.84
C VAL A 162 17.99 4.70 2.21
N ARG A 163 18.29 4.94 0.94
CA ARG A 163 17.82 6.14 0.22
C ARG A 163 16.30 6.15 0.11
N ARG A 164 15.68 5.01 -0.18
CA ARG A 164 14.21 4.88 -0.25
C ARG A 164 13.56 5.13 1.09
N VAL A 165 14.00 4.46 2.15
CA VAL A 165 13.49 4.67 3.51
C VAL A 165 13.59 6.14 3.93
N LYS A 166 14.73 6.80 3.67
CA LYS A 166 14.92 8.22 3.98
C LYS A 166 13.95 9.14 3.23
N ASN A 167 13.56 8.77 2.02
CA ASN A 167 12.73 9.60 1.14
C ASN A 167 11.24 9.19 1.13
N LEU A 168 10.83 8.21 1.93
CA LEU A 168 9.44 7.75 2.04
C LEU A 168 8.45 8.88 2.31
N HIS A 169 8.86 9.91 3.05
CA HIS A 169 8.04 11.09 3.35
C HIS A 169 7.68 11.94 2.11
N LEU A 170 8.35 11.71 0.98
CA LEU A 170 8.10 12.37 -0.30
C LEU A 170 7.21 11.53 -1.24
N SER A 171 7.03 10.24 -0.96
CA SER A 171 6.26 9.31 -1.80
C SER A 171 5.21 8.53 -1.01
N ASP A 172 5.56 7.36 -0.47
CA ASP A 172 4.60 6.37 -0.01
C ASP A 172 3.97 6.75 1.33
N CYS A 173 4.74 7.36 2.23
CA CYS A 173 4.18 7.95 3.45
C CYS A 173 3.32 9.17 3.15
N LEU A 174 3.69 9.98 2.15
CA LEU A 174 2.89 11.12 1.70
C LEU A 174 1.53 10.62 1.19
N ARG A 175 1.54 9.66 0.27
CA ARG A 175 0.33 9.02 -0.27
C ARG A 175 -0.52 8.39 0.81
N ALA A 176 0.06 7.50 1.63
CA ALA A 176 -0.68 6.76 2.63
C ALA A 176 -1.30 7.68 3.68
N ASN A 177 -0.56 8.67 4.16
CA ASN A 177 -1.07 9.62 5.14
C ASN A 177 -2.14 10.54 4.54
N LYS A 178 -1.85 11.22 3.42
CA LYS A 178 -2.74 12.26 2.88
C LYS A 178 -4.01 11.67 2.26
N SER A 179 -3.92 10.54 1.56
CA SER A 179 -5.08 9.88 0.94
C SER A 179 -6.09 9.36 1.97
N THR A 180 -5.60 8.85 3.10
CA THR A 180 -6.46 8.37 4.20
C THR A 180 -6.98 9.52 5.06
N SER A 181 -6.12 10.51 5.35
CA SER A 181 -6.49 11.69 6.14
C SER A 181 -7.52 12.58 5.47
N ALA A 182 -7.58 12.58 4.12
CA ALA A 182 -8.64 13.27 3.37
C ALA A 182 -10.06 12.88 3.82
N TRP A 183 -10.21 11.66 4.36
CA TRP A 183 -11.48 11.15 4.87
C TRP A 183 -11.48 10.96 6.39
N GLY A 184 -10.49 11.52 7.11
CA GLY A 184 -10.34 11.35 8.55
C GLY A 184 -10.17 9.87 8.96
N LEU A 185 -9.40 9.12 8.16
CA LEU A 185 -8.97 7.75 8.41
C LEU A 185 -7.47 7.76 8.76
N GLU A 186 -7.09 7.19 9.90
CA GLU A 186 -5.70 7.06 10.32
C GLU A 186 -5.05 5.82 9.68
N ALA A 187 -3.98 5.98 8.91
CA ALA A 187 -3.13 4.87 8.49
C ALA A 187 -1.98 4.65 9.48
N ARG A 188 -1.73 3.40 9.87
CA ARG A 188 -0.50 3.00 10.58
C ARG A 188 0.28 2.01 9.74
N VAL A 189 1.60 2.11 9.79
CA VAL A 189 2.53 1.42 8.89
C VAL A 189 3.56 0.64 9.72
N PRO A 190 3.23 -0.60 10.17
CA PRO A 190 4.06 -1.32 11.13
C PRO A 190 5.49 -1.64 10.65
N PHE A 191 5.72 -1.74 9.34
CA PHE A 191 7.07 -1.89 8.77
C PHE A 191 7.97 -0.69 9.14
N LEU A 192 7.40 0.51 9.22
CA LEU A 192 8.14 1.72 9.59
C LEU A 192 8.17 1.99 11.10
N ASP A 193 7.87 0.99 11.92
CA ASP A 193 8.16 1.07 13.35
C ASP A 193 9.67 1.21 13.57
N LYS A 194 10.07 2.05 14.54
CA LYS A 194 11.47 2.38 14.74
C LYS A 194 12.31 1.17 15.15
N GLU A 195 11.79 0.31 16.03
CA GLU A 195 12.50 -0.87 16.51
C GLU A 195 12.56 -1.93 15.41
N PHE A 196 11.45 -2.11 14.67
CA PHE A 196 11.45 -3.00 13.52
C PHE A 196 12.43 -2.53 12.43
N LEU A 197 12.45 -1.23 12.12
CA LEU A 197 13.35 -0.67 11.11
C LEU A 197 14.82 -0.85 11.51
N GLU A 198 15.16 -0.69 12.80
CA GLU A 198 16.51 -0.95 13.30
C GLU A 198 16.92 -2.41 13.07
N VAL A 199 16.03 -3.37 13.30
CA VAL A 199 16.30 -4.78 12.98
C VAL A 199 16.41 -4.98 11.47
N ALA A 200 15.39 -4.56 10.72
CA ALA A 200 15.30 -4.78 9.28
C ALA A 200 16.51 -4.19 8.53
N MET A 201 16.97 -3.00 8.90
CA MET A 201 18.08 -2.33 8.23
C MET A 201 19.46 -2.85 8.63
N ASN A 202 19.60 -3.55 9.76
CA ASN A 202 20.86 -4.16 10.21
C ASN A 202 21.07 -5.62 9.74
N ILE A 203 20.08 -6.23 9.10
CA ILE A 203 20.25 -7.51 8.39
C ILE A 203 21.32 -7.36 7.30
N ASP A 204 22.22 -8.34 7.14
CA ASP A 204 23.20 -8.33 6.04
C ASP A 204 22.45 -8.17 4.71
N PRO A 205 22.71 -7.12 3.92
CA PRO A 205 22.04 -6.88 2.65
C PRO A 205 22.12 -8.06 1.67
N GLN A 206 23.10 -8.96 1.85
CA GLN A 206 23.18 -10.22 1.13
C GLN A 206 21.90 -11.06 1.25
N GLU A 207 21.23 -11.04 2.40
CA GLU A 207 19.98 -11.78 2.63
C GLU A 207 18.76 -11.15 1.96
N LYS A 208 18.90 -9.92 1.47
CA LYS A 208 17.88 -9.19 0.71
C LYS A 208 18.12 -9.24 -0.80
N MET A 209 19.29 -9.72 -1.24
CA MET A 209 19.61 -9.84 -2.66
C MET A 209 18.66 -10.80 -3.35
N ILE A 210 18.16 -10.37 -4.51
CA ILE A 210 17.31 -11.16 -5.39
C ILE A 210 18.21 -12.02 -6.27
N THR A 211 17.98 -13.33 -6.29
CA THR A 211 18.74 -14.30 -7.09
C THR A 211 17.78 -15.19 -7.88
N LYS A 212 18.28 -16.18 -8.61
CA LYS A 212 17.42 -17.16 -9.30
C LYS A 212 16.61 -18.02 -8.31
N GLU A 213 17.12 -18.20 -7.10
CA GLU A 213 16.53 -19.01 -6.04
C GLU A 213 15.77 -18.17 -5.00
N ARG A 214 16.03 -16.86 -4.95
CA ARG A 214 15.45 -15.93 -3.96
C ARG A 214 14.67 -14.83 -4.65
N LEU A 215 13.34 -14.88 -4.53
CA LEU A 215 12.43 -13.82 -4.97
C LEU A 215 12.65 -12.51 -4.17
N GLU A 216 12.09 -11.41 -4.67
CA GLU A 216 12.04 -10.16 -3.91
C GLU A 216 11.43 -10.38 -2.52
N LYS A 217 12.02 -9.70 -1.51
CA LYS A 217 11.58 -9.82 -0.10
C LYS A 217 11.71 -11.24 0.46
N TYR A 218 12.62 -12.06 -0.08
CA TYR A 218 12.82 -13.45 0.35
C TYR A 218 12.90 -13.60 1.87
N ILE A 219 13.74 -12.82 2.55
CA ILE A 219 13.95 -12.97 4.00
C ILE A 219 12.66 -12.74 4.82
N VAL A 220 11.84 -11.76 4.46
CA VAL A 220 10.57 -11.54 5.17
C VAL A 220 9.56 -12.63 4.83
N ARG A 221 9.53 -13.13 3.59
CA ARG A 221 8.70 -14.31 3.23
C ARG A 221 9.11 -15.52 4.04
N LYS A 222 10.41 -15.81 4.13
CA LYS A 222 10.94 -16.93 4.90
C LYS A 222 10.67 -16.78 6.40
N ALA A 223 10.65 -15.56 6.94
CA ALA A 223 10.27 -15.32 8.34
C ALA A 223 8.79 -15.65 8.67
N PHE A 224 7.92 -15.67 7.67
CA PHE A 224 6.50 -16.09 7.79
C PHE A 224 6.24 -17.48 7.21
N ASP A 225 7.27 -18.17 6.72
CA ASP A 225 7.22 -19.55 6.24
C ASP A 225 7.38 -20.49 7.44
N THR A 226 6.35 -21.29 7.71
CA THR A 226 6.32 -22.26 8.80
C THR A 226 6.49 -23.70 8.32
N SER A 227 6.84 -23.91 7.05
CA SER A 227 6.95 -25.25 6.45
C SER A 227 8.01 -26.15 7.12
N ASP A 228 8.96 -25.56 7.84
CA ASP A 228 10.01 -26.23 8.61
C ASP A 228 9.66 -26.46 10.09
N ASP A 229 8.53 -25.95 10.57
CA ASP A 229 8.01 -26.18 11.93
C ASP A 229 6.64 -26.90 11.88
N PRO A 230 6.61 -28.23 12.09
CA PRO A 230 5.38 -29.01 12.08
C PRO A 230 4.37 -28.62 13.17
N SER A 231 4.77 -27.82 14.16
CA SER A 231 3.91 -27.35 15.25
C SER A 231 3.31 -25.96 15.01
N ALA A 232 3.78 -25.24 13.98
CA ALA A 232 3.34 -23.90 13.66
C ALA A 232 2.27 -23.90 12.56
N GLU A 233 1.14 -23.26 12.85
CA GLU A 233 0.11 -23.00 11.85
C GLU A 233 0.60 -21.96 10.83
N PRO A 234 0.35 -22.14 9.52
CA PRO A 234 0.78 -21.18 8.50
C PRO A 234 0.13 -19.81 8.68
N TYR A 235 0.92 -18.75 8.47
CA TYR A 235 0.43 -17.37 8.53
C TYR A 235 -0.36 -16.96 7.27
N LEU A 236 -0.04 -17.56 6.13
CA LEU A 236 -0.63 -17.26 4.82
C LEU A 236 -0.71 -18.54 3.98
N PRO A 237 -1.62 -18.62 2.98
CA PRO A 237 -1.54 -19.67 1.98
C PRO A 237 -0.20 -19.64 1.25
N GLU A 238 0.40 -20.80 0.99
CA GLU A 238 1.73 -20.93 0.38
C GLU A 238 1.86 -20.15 -0.94
N LYS A 239 0.84 -20.26 -1.80
CA LYS A 239 0.81 -19.53 -3.09
C LYS A 239 0.71 -18.01 -2.95
N ILE A 240 0.33 -17.49 -1.78
CA ILE A 240 0.39 -16.05 -1.47
C ILE A 240 1.76 -15.68 -0.92
N LEU A 241 2.29 -16.51 -0.02
CA LEU A 241 3.59 -16.29 0.63
C LEU A 241 4.73 -16.19 -0.38
N TRP A 242 4.71 -17.02 -1.43
CA TRP A 242 5.74 -17.09 -2.46
C TRP A 242 5.34 -16.46 -3.80
N ARG A 243 4.28 -15.62 -3.80
CA ARG A 243 3.85 -14.88 -4.99
C ARG A 243 4.81 -13.75 -5.34
N GLN A 244 5.16 -13.60 -6.61
CA GLN A 244 5.91 -12.44 -7.10
C GLN A 244 5.18 -11.13 -6.79
N LYS A 245 5.95 -10.08 -6.49
CA LYS A 245 5.49 -8.73 -6.25
C LYS A 245 4.80 -8.13 -7.47
N GLU A 246 3.67 -7.49 -7.21
CA GLU A 246 3.00 -6.58 -8.14
C GLU A 246 2.83 -5.21 -7.46
N GLN A 247 3.02 -4.13 -8.21
CA GLN A 247 2.91 -2.76 -7.69
C GLN A 247 1.45 -2.36 -7.47
N PHE A 248 1.21 -1.42 -6.54
CA PHE A 248 -0.14 -1.00 -6.17
C PHE A 248 -0.93 -0.42 -7.35
N SER A 249 -0.32 0.34 -8.25
CA SER A 249 -1.01 0.98 -9.39
C SER A 249 -1.37 0.00 -10.51
N ASP A 250 -0.51 -0.97 -10.78
CA ASP A 250 -0.81 -2.08 -11.71
C ASP A 250 -1.87 -2.98 -11.09
N GLY A 251 -1.78 -3.05 -9.77
CA GLY A 251 -2.80 -3.45 -8.85
C GLY A 251 -3.94 -2.50 -8.66
N VAL A 252 -4.47 -1.80 -9.64
CA VAL A 252 -5.87 -1.36 -9.52
C VAL A 252 -6.67 -1.75 -10.77
N GLY A 253 -6.06 -2.53 -11.65
CA GLY A 253 -6.61 -2.98 -12.91
C GLY A 253 -5.90 -2.31 -14.06
N TYR A 254 -5.61 -3.12 -15.07
CA TYR A 254 -4.90 -2.65 -16.25
C TYR A 254 -5.61 -1.44 -16.89
N GLY A 255 -6.94 -1.47 -16.95
CA GLY A 255 -7.76 -0.38 -17.48
C GLY A 255 -7.71 0.95 -16.71
N TRP A 256 -7.21 1.00 -15.46
CA TRP A 256 -7.08 2.27 -14.74
C TRP A 256 -5.98 3.15 -15.33
N ILE A 257 -4.76 2.61 -15.49
CA ILE A 257 -3.64 3.37 -16.06
C ILE A 257 -3.91 3.70 -17.53
N ASP A 258 -4.50 2.76 -18.27
CA ASP A 258 -4.81 2.99 -19.69
C ASP A 258 -5.86 4.11 -19.82
N ALA A 259 -6.89 4.13 -18.97
CA ALA A 259 -7.85 5.22 -18.94
C ALA A 259 -7.23 6.57 -18.55
N LEU A 260 -6.25 6.59 -17.64
CA LEU A 260 -5.52 7.83 -17.32
C LEU A 260 -4.76 8.37 -18.53
N LYS A 261 -4.05 7.50 -19.26
CA LYS A 261 -3.33 7.87 -20.50
C LYS A 261 -4.30 8.34 -21.58
N ASP A 262 -5.35 7.57 -21.86
CA ASP A 262 -6.37 7.89 -22.86
C ASP A 262 -7.07 9.22 -22.56
N ASN A 263 -7.28 9.53 -21.28
CA ASN A 263 -7.92 10.78 -20.90
C ASN A 263 -6.93 11.95 -20.92
N ALA A 264 -5.66 11.72 -20.58
CA ALA A 264 -4.60 12.73 -20.75
C ALA A 264 -4.45 13.14 -22.23
N GLU A 265 -4.54 12.19 -23.17
CA GLU A 265 -4.53 12.44 -24.62
C GLU A 265 -5.67 13.37 -25.08
N LYS A 266 -6.83 13.35 -24.38
CA LYS A 266 -7.97 14.21 -24.68
C LYS A 266 -7.80 15.63 -24.13
N HIS A 267 -7.02 15.80 -23.06
CA HIS A 267 -6.86 17.09 -22.37
C HIS A 267 -5.56 17.82 -22.74
N VAL A 268 -4.55 17.10 -23.25
CA VAL A 268 -3.24 17.65 -23.58
C VAL A 268 -2.89 17.34 -25.04
N THR A 269 -2.78 18.39 -25.86
CA THR A 269 -2.43 18.26 -27.28
C THR A 269 -0.91 18.20 -27.47
N ASP A 270 -0.47 17.70 -28.63
CA ASP A 270 0.95 17.74 -29.01
C ASP A 270 1.48 19.17 -29.12
N GLU A 271 0.61 20.14 -29.44
CA GLU A 271 0.95 21.56 -29.47
C GLU A 271 1.22 22.11 -28.07
N MET A 272 0.43 21.71 -27.07
CA MET A 272 0.67 22.05 -25.66
C MET A 272 2.00 21.47 -25.17
N MET A 273 2.34 20.23 -25.57
CA MET A 273 3.62 19.60 -25.24
C MET A 273 4.81 20.33 -25.89
N LYS A 274 4.66 20.81 -27.13
CA LYS A 274 5.68 21.59 -27.84
C LYS A 274 5.87 23.00 -27.28
N ASN A 275 4.79 23.57 -26.71
CA ASN A 275 4.77 24.92 -26.16
C ASN A 275 4.37 24.88 -24.68
N PRO A 276 5.23 24.33 -23.78
CA PRO A 276 4.93 24.27 -22.37
C PRO A 276 4.83 25.67 -21.76
N LYS A 277 4.08 25.78 -20.66
CA LYS A 277 3.91 27.05 -19.94
C LYS A 277 5.27 27.63 -19.52
N PRO A 278 5.64 28.86 -19.93
CA PRO A 278 6.96 29.44 -19.65
C PRO A 278 7.30 29.50 -18.15
N GLU A 279 6.29 29.68 -17.30
CA GLU A 279 6.43 29.73 -15.84
C GLU A 279 6.90 28.41 -15.21
N TRP A 280 6.85 27.29 -15.94
CA TRP A 280 7.39 26.01 -15.46
C TRP A 280 8.92 25.94 -15.49
N GLY A 281 9.58 26.83 -16.24
CA GLY A 281 11.04 26.87 -16.34
C GLY A 281 11.61 25.52 -16.80
N ASN A 282 12.45 24.90 -15.96
CA ASN A 282 13.07 23.60 -16.27
C ASN A 282 12.23 22.39 -15.84
N ASP A 283 11.12 22.61 -15.14
CA ASP A 283 10.29 21.53 -14.59
C ASP A 283 9.16 21.14 -15.55
N ILE A 284 9.54 20.82 -16.79
CA ILE A 284 8.62 20.55 -17.89
C ILE A 284 8.20 19.07 -17.85
N PRO A 285 6.89 18.77 -17.82
CA PRO A 285 6.38 17.41 -17.97
C PRO A 285 6.79 16.78 -19.32
N ASP A 286 7.29 15.55 -19.27
CA ASP A 286 7.79 14.79 -20.43
C ASP A 286 6.73 13.86 -21.05
N SER A 287 5.53 13.82 -20.46
CA SER A 287 4.38 13.07 -20.94
C SER A 287 3.09 13.87 -20.78
N LYS A 288 2.09 13.56 -21.60
CA LYS A 288 0.77 14.20 -21.54
C LYS A 288 0.06 13.98 -20.21
N GLU A 289 0.23 12.81 -19.60
CA GLU A 289 -0.33 12.51 -18.28
C GLU A 289 0.31 13.37 -17.19
N ALA A 290 1.64 13.49 -17.18
CA ALA A 290 2.34 14.38 -16.25
C ALA A 290 1.96 15.85 -16.49
N TYR A 291 1.77 16.26 -17.76
CA TYR A 291 1.31 17.61 -18.10
C TYR A 291 -0.08 17.87 -17.55
N TRP A 292 -0.99 16.92 -17.72
CA TRP A 292 -2.36 17.03 -17.24
C TRP A 292 -2.42 17.17 -15.72
N TYR A 293 -1.68 16.34 -14.98
CA TYR A 293 -1.58 16.47 -13.53
C TYR A 293 -0.94 17.79 -13.09
N ARG A 294 0.10 18.24 -13.80
CA ARG A 294 0.72 19.54 -13.52
C ARG A 294 -0.26 20.70 -13.72
N THR A 295 -1.10 20.64 -14.76
CA THR A 295 -2.14 21.67 -14.95
C THR A 295 -3.15 21.70 -13.82
N MET A 296 -3.63 20.54 -13.34
CA MET A 296 -4.53 20.48 -12.19
C MET A 296 -3.84 20.96 -10.89
N PHE A 297 -2.56 20.65 -10.72
CA PHE A 297 -1.80 21.14 -9.57
C PHE A 297 -1.68 22.67 -9.56
N ASP A 298 -1.39 23.28 -10.71
CA ASP A 298 -1.29 24.74 -10.83
C ASP A 298 -2.64 25.46 -10.61
N GLU A 299 -3.78 24.78 -10.81
CA GLU A 299 -5.10 25.31 -10.48
C GLU A 299 -5.33 25.41 -8.97
N HIS A 300 -4.75 24.50 -8.19
CA HIS A 300 -4.89 24.45 -6.73
C HIS A 300 -3.82 25.26 -5.99
N PHE A 301 -2.59 25.28 -6.52
CA PHE A 301 -1.42 25.75 -5.80
C PHE A 301 -0.65 26.83 -6.57
N PRO A 302 -0.14 27.86 -5.87
CA PRO A 302 0.79 28.81 -6.47
C PRO A 302 2.04 28.11 -7.04
N ALA A 303 2.61 28.67 -8.11
CA ALA A 303 3.79 28.10 -8.78
C ALA A 303 4.98 27.81 -7.85
N SER A 304 5.13 28.56 -6.74
CA SER A 304 6.17 28.31 -5.74
C SER A 304 6.09 26.93 -5.09
N CYS A 305 4.88 26.36 -4.98
CA CYS A 305 4.67 25.03 -4.39
C CYS A 305 5.20 23.91 -5.28
N ALA A 306 5.38 24.12 -6.59
CA ALA A 306 5.90 23.08 -7.46
C ALA A 306 7.29 22.59 -7.04
N SER A 307 8.10 23.47 -6.43
CA SER A 307 9.43 23.14 -5.92
C SER A 307 9.45 22.10 -4.78
N THR A 308 8.30 21.82 -4.14
CA THR A 308 8.20 20.81 -3.08
C THR A 308 7.88 19.42 -3.61
N VAL A 309 7.52 19.28 -4.89
CA VAL A 309 7.13 18.00 -5.48
C VAL A 309 8.38 17.26 -5.97
N VAL A 310 8.51 16.01 -5.53
CA VAL A 310 9.62 15.13 -5.92
C VAL A 310 9.07 13.95 -6.72
N ARG A 311 9.60 13.75 -7.93
CA ARG A 311 9.20 12.65 -8.80
C ARG A 311 9.77 11.32 -8.30
N TRP A 312 8.95 10.27 -8.28
CA TRP A 312 9.42 8.93 -7.95
C TRP A 312 10.14 8.34 -9.16
N THR A 313 11.45 8.08 -9.04
CA THR A 313 12.27 7.52 -10.14
C THR A 313 13.02 6.25 -9.71
N PRO A 314 12.90 5.13 -10.44
CA PRO A 314 13.65 3.89 -10.18
C PRO A 314 15.14 4.03 -10.55
N THR A 315 16.07 3.53 -9.70
CA THR A 315 17.52 3.71 -9.89
C THR A 315 18.10 2.85 -11.02
N TRP A 316 17.68 1.60 -11.12
CA TRP A 316 18.18 0.63 -12.11
C TRP A 316 17.17 0.35 -13.22
N SER A 317 16.41 1.37 -13.60
CA SER A 317 15.50 1.30 -14.74
C SER A 317 15.83 2.40 -15.73
N LYS A 318 15.77 2.07 -17.02
CA LYS A 318 15.99 3.00 -18.14
C LYS A 318 14.68 3.59 -18.68
N GLN A 319 13.59 3.40 -17.95
CA GLN A 319 12.25 3.68 -18.47
C GLN A 319 11.71 5.00 -17.94
N THR A 320 11.02 5.70 -18.83
CA THR A 320 10.33 6.95 -18.56
C THR A 320 8.96 6.71 -17.91
N ASP A 321 8.28 5.60 -18.22
CA ASP A 321 7.08 5.19 -17.50
C ASP A 321 7.46 4.53 -16.17
N PRO A 322 6.98 5.04 -15.02
CA PRO A 322 7.31 4.47 -13.73
C PRO A 322 6.53 3.19 -13.39
N SER A 323 5.61 2.73 -14.25
CA SER A 323 4.86 1.48 -14.04
C SER A 323 5.80 0.27 -13.94
N GLY A 324 5.53 -0.61 -12.98
CA GLY A 324 6.21 -1.90 -12.85
C GLY A 324 6.06 -2.79 -14.06
N ARG A 325 5.00 -2.60 -14.87
CA ARG A 325 4.78 -3.30 -16.16
C ARG A 325 5.87 -3.01 -17.16
N ALA A 326 6.40 -1.81 -17.14
CA ALA A 326 7.42 -1.44 -18.10
C ALA A 326 8.69 -2.26 -17.83
N ILE A 327 8.97 -2.65 -16.57
CA ILE A 327 10.20 -3.38 -16.22
C ILE A 327 10.20 -4.76 -16.90
N ALA A 328 11.24 -5.04 -17.69
CA ALA A 328 11.36 -6.25 -18.52
C ALA A 328 11.15 -7.60 -17.78
N ILE A 329 11.38 -7.63 -16.48
CA ILE A 329 11.18 -8.80 -15.62
C ILE A 329 9.69 -9.14 -15.42
N HIS A 330 8.80 -8.16 -15.58
CA HIS A 330 7.36 -8.37 -15.56
C HIS A 330 6.89 -9.23 -16.75
N GLU A 331 7.51 -9.08 -17.92
CA GLU A 331 7.14 -9.81 -19.14
C GLU A 331 7.63 -11.27 -19.15
N GLN A 332 8.78 -11.56 -18.53
CA GLN A 332 9.34 -12.92 -18.46
C GLN A 332 8.38 -13.94 -17.80
N LYS A 333 7.48 -13.49 -16.92
CA LYS A 333 6.44 -14.32 -16.30
C LYS A 333 5.44 -14.87 -17.33
N TYR A 334 5.13 -14.12 -18.37
CA TYR A 334 4.11 -14.47 -19.36
C TYR A 334 4.67 -15.29 -20.54
N GLU A 335 5.99 -15.28 -20.74
CA GLU A 335 6.64 -16.14 -21.74
C GLU A 335 6.88 -17.58 -21.24
N THR A 336 6.87 -17.80 -19.92
CA THR A 336 7.10 -19.11 -19.30
C THR A 336 5.85 -19.74 -18.65
N ALA A 337 4.67 -19.12 -18.78
CA ALA A 337 3.41 -19.59 -18.21
C ALA A 337 2.64 -20.55 -19.13
#